data_AF-A0A934F8K4-F1
#
_entry.id   AF-A0A934F8K4-F1
#
_cell.length_a   1.000
_cell.length_b   1.000
_cell.length_c   1.000
_cell.angle_alpha   90.00
_cell.angle_beta   90.00
_cell.angle_gamma   90.00
#
_symmetry.space_group_name_H-M   'P 1'
#
loop_
_entity.id
_entity.type
_entity.pdbx_description
1 polymer ?
#
loop_
_entity_poly.entity_id
_entity_poly.type
_entity_poly.pdbx_seq_one_letter_code
_entity_poly.pdbx_strand_id
1 'polypeptide(L)'
;MKTKFIICLGALLGVAAVAVRKQFELPKVRVNVHVADEAGHPVSGALVRFVFGKSRDANAIVRVEGNTSSSGAFTGEGHTGGSFGASVEKAGYYWSGLAIPPLEEIVHGRSQTVEGKAIMRPVGRPIPLFAKRVTIEIPVAGQPCGYDLEKGDWVAPHGLGVFSDFVFTLDRRYATRDDFDVRLNVRFSRISDGIQEVRLPEEWRLSHFRWPREAPEQGYEPVLVSRLARSQQGGTKASATEDQAYFFRVRTVERDGQVVSAHYGKISGGLILGPSNSATCLVRLTYYLNPAAMDRNLEWDTKRNLLSGLKDEEMPRQP
;
A
#
# COMPACT_ATOMS: atom_id res chain seq x y z
N MET A 1 58.05 86.94 -11.12
CA MET A 1 57.26 86.44 -12.27
C MET A 1 57.73 85.03 -12.61
N LYS A 2 56.93 84.00 -12.28
CA LYS A 2 56.87 82.66 -12.90
C LYS A 2 56.05 81.73 -11.97
N THR A 3 54.77 81.65 -12.31
CA THR A 3 53.75 80.72 -11.80
C THR A 3 54.22 79.27 -11.93
N LYS A 4 54.11 78.46 -10.87
CA LYS A 4 54.18 77.00 -10.96
C LYS A 4 52.90 76.41 -10.35
N PHE A 5 52.15 75.73 -11.20
CA PHE A 5 50.99 74.92 -10.87
C PHE A 5 51.37 73.80 -9.89
N ILE A 6 50.64 73.66 -8.80
CA ILE A 6 50.64 72.45 -7.97
C ILE A 6 49.34 71.71 -8.30
N ILE A 7 49.49 70.56 -8.95
CA ILE A 7 48.42 69.60 -9.21
C ILE A 7 48.32 68.71 -7.97
N CYS A 8 47.22 68.82 -7.23
CA CYS A 8 46.91 67.91 -6.12
C CYS A 8 46.40 66.58 -6.69
N LEU A 9 47.23 65.54 -6.54
CA LEU A 9 46.89 64.15 -6.83
C LEU A 9 46.12 63.58 -5.63
N GLY A 10 44.79 63.54 -5.72
CA GLY A 10 43.93 62.87 -4.74
C GLY A 10 43.99 61.36 -4.93
N ALA A 11 44.63 60.65 -4.00
CA ALA A 11 44.64 59.19 -3.96
C ALA A 11 43.24 58.67 -3.53
N LEU A 12 42.53 58.03 -4.46
CA LEU A 12 41.35 57.21 -4.14
C LEU A 12 41.82 55.84 -3.62
N LEU A 13 41.72 55.64 -2.31
CA LEU A 13 41.80 54.32 -1.68
C LEU A 13 40.47 53.59 -1.93
N GLY A 14 40.45 52.73 -2.95
CA GLY A 14 39.34 51.80 -3.18
C GLY A 14 39.38 50.67 -2.15
N VAL A 15 38.51 50.73 -1.14
CA VAL A 15 38.23 49.57 -0.27
C VAL A 15 37.32 48.62 -1.07
N ALA A 16 37.89 47.55 -1.62
CA ALA A 16 37.11 46.46 -2.18
C ALA A 16 36.42 45.71 -1.03
N ALA A 17 35.18 46.08 -0.72
CA ALA A 17 34.33 45.30 0.17
C ALA A 17 33.99 43.98 -0.53
N VAL A 18 34.69 42.90 -0.17
CA VAL A 18 34.26 41.54 -0.52
C VAL A 18 32.98 41.27 0.29
N ALA A 19 31.83 41.50 -0.33
CA ALA A 19 30.56 41.06 0.21
C ALA A 19 30.55 39.52 0.22
N VAL A 20 30.94 38.92 1.34
CA VAL A 20 30.67 37.51 1.59
C VAL A 20 29.16 37.36 1.69
N ARG A 21 28.51 36.99 0.58
CA ARG A 21 27.14 36.49 0.63
C ARG A 21 27.18 35.21 1.45
N LYS A 22 26.81 35.27 2.74
CA LYS A 22 26.42 34.07 3.49
C LYS A 22 25.28 33.42 2.72
N GLN A 23 25.57 32.34 2.02
CA GLN A 23 24.56 31.51 1.40
C GLN A 23 23.67 31.00 2.53
N PHE A 24 22.38 31.27 2.47
CA PHE A 24 21.42 30.80 3.46
C PHE A 24 21.42 29.26 3.43
N GLU A 25 22.00 28.64 4.45
CA GLU A 25 21.92 27.20 4.65
C GLU A 25 20.65 26.86 5.42
N LEU A 26 19.91 25.89 4.91
CA LEU A 26 18.72 25.39 5.56
C LEU A 26 19.08 24.71 6.89
N PRO A 27 18.21 24.74 7.91
CA PRO A 27 18.44 24.04 9.16
C PRO A 27 18.75 22.56 8.94
N LYS A 28 19.57 21.96 9.79
CA LYS A 28 19.82 20.52 9.79
C LYS A 28 18.85 19.83 10.74
N VAL A 29 18.32 18.69 10.33
CA VAL A 29 17.63 17.75 11.22
C VAL A 29 18.51 16.52 11.42
N ARG A 30 18.58 16.08 12.68
CA ARG A 30 19.12 14.78 13.07
C ARG A 30 17.95 13.82 13.21
N VAL A 31 18.00 12.69 12.53
CA VAL A 31 17.01 11.63 12.60
C VAL A 31 17.64 10.46 13.32
N ASN A 32 17.13 10.14 14.49
CA ASN A 32 17.46 8.93 15.23
C ASN A 32 16.39 7.89 14.90
N VAL A 33 16.78 6.67 14.54
CA VAL A 33 15.85 5.58 14.31
C VAL A 33 16.16 4.39 15.21
N HIS A 34 15.10 3.79 15.73
CA HIS A 34 15.12 2.45 16.30
C HIS A 34 14.36 1.47 15.39
N VAL A 35 15.07 0.43 14.93
CA VAL A 35 14.53 -0.65 14.10
C VAL A 35 14.34 -1.89 14.96
N ALA A 36 13.11 -2.40 14.99
CA ALA A 36 12.76 -3.62 15.70
C ALA A 36 12.02 -4.61 14.79
N ASP A 37 12.00 -5.88 15.17
CA ASP A 37 11.12 -6.87 14.55
C ASP A 37 9.69 -6.79 15.10
N GLU A 38 8.79 -7.61 14.58
CA GLU A 38 7.39 -7.64 15.04
C GLU A 38 7.21 -8.18 16.47
N ALA A 39 8.23 -8.83 17.05
CA ALA A 39 8.27 -9.22 18.46
C ALA A 39 8.89 -8.14 19.36
N GLY A 40 9.37 -7.03 18.78
CA GLY A 40 9.98 -5.92 19.50
C GLY A 40 11.49 -6.06 19.73
N HIS A 41 12.15 -7.10 19.20
CA HIS A 41 13.60 -7.25 19.33
C HIS A 41 14.34 -6.30 18.40
N PRO A 42 15.47 -5.71 18.83
CA PRO A 42 16.25 -4.83 17.96
C PRO A 42 16.81 -5.59 16.75
N VAL A 43 16.67 -4.99 15.56
CA VAL A 43 17.21 -5.57 14.32
C VAL A 43 18.56 -4.93 14.03
N SER A 44 19.64 -5.67 14.29
CA SER A 44 21.01 -5.23 14.00
C SER A 44 21.37 -5.43 12.53
N GLY A 45 22.22 -4.55 11.97
CA GLY A 45 22.69 -4.65 10.60
C GLY A 45 21.59 -4.51 9.55
N ALA A 46 20.53 -3.75 9.86
CA ALA A 46 19.54 -3.33 8.88
C ALA A 46 20.01 -2.03 8.21
N LEU A 47 19.94 -1.97 6.89
CA LEU A 47 20.32 -0.78 6.13
C LEU A 47 19.19 0.24 6.22
N VAL A 48 19.45 1.36 6.89
CA VAL A 48 18.57 2.52 6.91
C VAL A 48 19.03 3.48 5.82
N ARG A 49 18.07 4.00 5.03
CA ARG A 49 18.32 5.06 4.07
C ARG A 49 17.41 6.25 4.36
N PHE A 50 18.01 7.43 4.47
CA PHE A 50 17.34 8.72 4.46
C PHE A 50 17.61 9.44 3.15
N VAL A 51 16.58 10.06 2.60
CA VAL A 51 16.64 10.87 1.38
C VAL A 51 16.13 12.26 1.72
N PHE A 52 17.00 13.25 1.65
CA PHE A 52 16.68 14.67 1.87
C PHE A 52 16.66 15.40 0.53
N GLY A 53 15.51 15.89 0.11
CA GLY A 53 15.35 16.74 -1.07
C GLY A 53 15.86 18.15 -0.81
N LYS A 54 16.46 18.78 -1.82
CA LYS A 54 16.86 20.19 -1.75
C LYS A 54 15.65 21.11 -1.98
N SER A 55 15.59 22.23 -1.27
CA SER A 55 14.42 23.12 -1.23
C SER A 55 13.98 23.75 -2.56
N ARG A 56 14.90 23.86 -3.53
CA ARG A 56 14.60 24.45 -4.85
C ARG A 56 14.62 23.44 -5.99
N ASP A 57 14.90 22.17 -5.68
CA ASP A 57 14.93 21.10 -6.65
C ASP A 57 14.77 19.76 -5.91
N ALA A 58 13.54 19.24 -5.92
CA ALA A 58 13.22 17.96 -5.30
C ALA A 58 13.92 16.78 -6.00
N ASN A 59 14.41 16.94 -7.24
CA ASN A 59 15.20 15.93 -7.94
C ASN A 59 16.66 15.92 -7.48
N ALA A 60 17.15 17.02 -6.90
CA ALA A 60 18.45 17.08 -6.27
C ALA A 60 18.35 16.60 -4.82
N ILE A 61 18.64 15.31 -4.60
CA ILE A 61 18.56 14.66 -3.29
C ILE A 61 19.94 14.45 -2.64
N VAL A 62 19.97 14.42 -1.32
CA VAL A 62 21.10 13.96 -0.51
C VAL A 62 20.69 12.66 0.18
N ARG A 63 21.50 11.62 -0.01
CA ARG A 63 21.28 10.32 0.64
C ARG A 63 22.21 10.17 1.83
N VAL A 64 21.64 9.72 2.95
CA VAL A 64 22.38 9.35 4.15
C VAL A 64 21.96 7.93 4.50
N GLU A 65 22.91 7.02 4.55
CA GLU A 65 22.64 5.62 4.79
C GLU A 65 23.66 4.97 5.71
N GLY A 66 23.25 3.91 6.37
CA GLY A 66 24.11 3.11 7.22
C GLY A 66 23.36 1.96 7.88
N ASN A 67 24.12 1.08 8.50
CA ASN A 67 23.57 -0.10 9.15
C ASN A 67 23.26 0.17 10.62
N THR A 68 22.17 -0.40 11.12
CA THR A 68 21.83 -0.33 12.54
C THR A 68 22.85 -1.06 13.43
N SER A 69 23.06 -0.53 14.63
CA SER A 69 23.89 -1.12 15.68
C SER A 69 23.28 -2.43 16.23
N SER A 70 23.93 -3.06 17.21
CA SER A 70 23.37 -4.20 17.97
C SER A 70 22.08 -3.86 18.72
N SER A 71 21.88 -2.59 19.06
CA SER A 71 20.66 -2.09 19.69
C SER A 71 19.59 -1.66 18.69
N GLY A 72 19.75 -1.98 17.39
CA GLY A 72 18.80 -1.61 16.35
C GLY A 72 18.78 -0.11 16.03
N ALA A 73 19.80 0.65 16.46
CA ALA A 73 19.82 2.11 16.33
C ALA A 73 20.65 2.58 15.13
N PHE A 74 20.20 3.64 14.46
CA PHE A 74 20.98 4.39 13.47
C PHE A 74 20.65 5.88 13.56
N THR A 75 21.62 6.75 13.27
CA THR A 75 21.43 8.20 13.25
C THR A 75 21.97 8.78 11.95
N GLY A 76 21.21 9.66 11.33
CA GLY A 76 21.62 10.41 10.15
C GLY A 76 21.21 11.87 10.23
N GLU A 77 21.91 12.73 9.51
CA GLU A 77 21.65 14.17 9.51
C GLU A 77 21.53 14.72 8.09
N GLY A 78 20.56 15.60 7.86
CA GLY A 78 20.34 16.25 6.56
C GLY A 78 19.65 17.60 6.69
N HIS A 79 19.57 18.35 5.60
CA HIS A 79 18.96 19.67 5.61
C HIS A 79 17.44 19.61 5.41
N THR A 80 16.69 20.39 6.19
CA THR A 80 15.23 20.51 6.11
C THR A 80 14.85 21.59 5.11
N GLY A 81 14.27 21.22 3.98
CA GLY A 81 13.71 22.22 3.07
C GLY A 81 13.15 21.69 1.77
N GLY A 82 13.32 20.41 1.47
CA GLY A 82 12.59 19.70 0.42
C GLY A 82 11.94 18.42 0.96
N SER A 83 11.62 17.50 0.05
CA SER A 83 11.00 16.22 0.39
C SER A 83 11.86 15.37 1.32
N PHE A 84 11.23 14.48 2.09
CA PHE A 84 11.94 13.51 2.91
C PHE A 84 11.40 12.11 2.66
N GLY A 85 12.32 11.17 2.44
CA GLY A 85 12.02 9.76 2.30
C GLY A 85 12.88 8.95 3.27
N ALA A 86 12.33 7.88 3.81
CA ALA A 86 13.06 7.00 4.70
C ALA A 86 12.65 5.54 4.49
N SER A 87 13.62 4.62 4.44
CA SER A 87 13.37 3.19 4.33
C SER A 87 14.36 2.35 5.13
N VAL A 88 13.96 1.12 5.44
CA VAL A 88 14.79 0.10 6.06
C VAL A 88 14.74 -1.19 5.26
N GLU A 89 15.91 -1.77 5.01
CA GLU A 89 16.08 -3.02 4.27
C GLU A 89 17.04 -3.97 4.99
N LYS A 90 16.72 -5.25 4.96
CA LYS A 90 17.58 -6.32 5.49
C LYS A 90 17.19 -7.64 4.82
N ALA A 91 18.17 -8.41 4.39
CA ALA A 91 17.92 -9.76 3.87
C ALA A 91 17.19 -10.60 4.91
N GLY A 92 16.16 -11.35 4.48
CA GLY A 92 15.29 -12.13 5.36
C GLY A 92 14.15 -11.34 6.00
N TYR A 93 14.00 -10.05 5.69
CA TYR A 93 12.90 -9.22 6.15
C TYR A 93 12.20 -8.54 4.97
N TYR A 94 10.92 -8.21 5.15
CA TYR A 94 10.21 -7.34 4.24
C TYR A 94 10.75 -5.92 4.31
N TRP A 95 10.75 -5.23 3.17
CA TRP A 95 11.01 -3.79 3.10
C TRP A 95 10.04 -3.04 4.00
N SER A 96 10.54 -2.07 4.75
CA SER A 96 9.71 -1.22 5.61
C SER A 96 10.07 0.26 5.43
N GLY A 97 9.05 1.12 5.45
CA GLY A 97 9.23 2.54 5.70
C GLY A 97 9.50 2.84 7.18
N LEU A 98 9.72 4.12 7.50
CA LEU A 98 9.85 4.59 8.87
C LEU A 98 8.70 5.52 9.24
N ALA A 99 8.18 5.37 10.46
CA ALA A 99 7.26 6.33 11.04
C ALA A 99 8.09 7.48 11.62
N ILE A 100 8.13 8.60 10.90
CA ILE A 100 8.83 9.83 11.29
C ILE A 100 7.82 10.99 11.17
N PRO A 101 7.79 11.93 12.14
CA PRO A 101 6.96 13.13 12.04
C PRO A 101 7.29 13.97 10.78
N PRO A 102 6.33 14.71 10.21
CA PRO A 102 6.59 15.61 9.10
C PRO A 102 7.73 16.58 9.40
N LEU A 103 8.69 16.72 8.48
CA LEU A 103 9.81 17.66 8.65
C LEU A 103 9.43 19.12 8.30
N GLU A 104 8.22 19.37 7.83
CA GLU A 104 7.70 20.71 7.49
C GLU A 104 7.26 21.51 8.73
N GLU A 105 6.79 20.84 9.78
CA GLU A 105 6.52 21.46 11.08
C GLU A 105 7.83 21.88 11.80
N ILE A 106 8.99 21.46 11.27
CA ILE A 106 10.33 21.64 11.83
C ILE A 106 11.02 22.91 11.27
N VAL A 107 10.31 23.70 10.46
CA VAL A 107 10.84 24.86 9.69
C VAL A 107 11.05 26.14 10.52
N HIS A 108 10.93 26.09 11.86
CA HIS A 108 11.21 27.24 12.74
C HIS A 108 12.70 27.61 12.90
N GLY A 109 13.52 27.39 11.87
CA GLY A 109 14.89 27.92 11.77
C GLY A 109 15.90 27.36 12.79
N ARG A 110 15.55 26.30 13.52
CA ARG A 110 16.42 25.67 14.52
C ARG A 110 16.74 24.24 14.10
N SER A 111 17.98 23.82 14.32
CA SER A 111 18.33 22.41 14.19
C SER A 111 17.53 21.59 15.21
N GLN A 112 16.99 20.46 14.77
CA GLN A 112 16.16 19.60 15.63
C GLN A 112 16.60 18.14 15.53
N THR A 113 16.30 17.38 16.58
CA THR A 113 16.43 15.92 16.58
C THR A 113 15.03 15.31 16.57
N VAL A 114 14.78 14.35 15.69
CA VAL A 114 13.53 13.61 15.62
C VAL A 114 13.79 12.13 15.81
N GLU A 115 12.84 11.47 16.45
CA GLU A 115 12.85 10.03 16.66
C GLU A 115 11.93 9.35 15.65
N GLY A 116 12.44 8.27 15.06
CA GLY A 116 11.73 7.42 14.11
C GLY A 116 11.71 5.98 14.59
N LYS A 117 10.64 5.26 14.21
CA LYS A 117 10.54 3.82 14.46
C LYS A 117 10.26 3.07 13.17
N ALA A 118 10.94 1.93 13.01
CA ALA A 118 10.65 0.96 11.96
C ALA A 118 10.34 -0.40 12.58
N ILE A 119 9.29 -1.06 12.07
CA ILE A 119 9.02 -2.47 12.32
C ILE A 119 9.38 -3.25 11.06
N MET A 120 10.34 -4.16 11.17
CA MET A 120 10.73 -5.08 10.09
C MET A 120 10.12 -6.44 10.33
N ARG A 121 9.31 -6.91 9.40
CA ARG A 121 8.69 -8.23 9.51
C ARG A 121 9.59 -9.27 8.85
N PRO A 122 10.01 -10.33 9.57
CA PRO A 122 10.79 -11.40 8.95
C PRO A 122 9.94 -12.08 7.89
N VAL A 123 10.59 -12.43 6.78
CA VAL A 123 10.01 -13.30 5.76
C VAL A 123 9.84 -14.68 6.39
N GLY A 124 8.60 -15.15 6.44
CA GLY A 124 8.25 -16.44 7.03
C GLY A 124 8.37 -17.55 6.00
N ARG A 125 7.23 -18.06 5.56
CA ARG A 125 7.11 -19.13 4.57
C ARG A 125 6.23 -18.65 3.41
N PRO A 126 6.76 -17.80 2.51
CA PRO A 126 6.04 -17.45 1.30
C PRO A 126 5.69 -18.69 0.50
N ILE A 127 4.44 -18.78 0.04
CA ILE A 127 3.94 -19.89 -0.78
C ILE A 127 3.36 -19.35 -2.10
N PRO A 128 3.37 -20.16 -3.17
CA PRO A 128 2.64 -19.83 -4.38
C PRO A 128 1.14 -19.75 -4.11
N LEU A 129 0.50 -18.68 -4.56
CA LEU A 129 -0.95 -18.48 -4.48
C LEU A 129 -1.50 -18.21 -5.89
N PHE A 130 -2.79 -18.47 -6.10
CA PHE A 130 -3.53 -17.91 -7.23
C PHE A 130 -3.78 -16.43 -6.92
N ALA A 131 -2.96 -15.55 -7.47
CA ALA A 131 -2.98 -14.13 -7.15
C ALA A 131 -3.33 -13.32 -8.41
N LYS A 132 -4.40 -12.52 -8.36
CA LYS A 132 -4.85 -11.74 -9.53
C LYS A 132 -5.44 -10.42 -9.11
N ARG A 133 -5.00 -9.34 -9.76
CA ARG A 133 -5.76 -8.10 -9.88
C ARG A 133 -6.69 -8.25 -11.08
N VAL A 134 -7.97 -8.01 -10.88
CA VAL A 134 -8.96 -8.21 -11.92
C VAL A 134 -9.87 -7.00 -12.00
N THR A 135 -10.16 -6.57 -13.24
CA THR A 135 -11.27 -5.67 -13.58
C THR A 135 -12.16 -6.43 -14.55
N ILE A 136 -13.34 -6.83 -14.09
CA ILE A 136 -14.29 -7.66 -14.85
C ILE A 136 -15.64 -6.99 -14.93
N GLU A 137 -16.32 -7.18 -16.05
CA GLU A 137 -17.71 -6.78 -16.22
C GLU A 137 -18.63 -7.89 -15.70
N ILE A 138 -19.58 -7.54 -14.82
CA ILE A 138 -20.62 -8.48 -14.39
C ILE A 138 -21.45 -8.89 -15.61
N PRO A 139 -21.59 -10.19 -15.92
CA PRO A 139 -22.22 -10.62 -17.17
C PRO A 139 -23.70 -10.21 -17.31
N VAL A 140 -24.48 -10.35 -16.23
CA VAL A 140 -25.93 -10.08 -16.25
C VAL A 140 -26.37 -9.47 -14.92
N ALA A 141 -27.08 -8.35 -14.98
CA ALA A 141 -27.66 -7.71 -13.80
C ALA A 141 -28.85 -8.54 -13.24
N GLY A 142 -29.01 -8.54 -11.91
CA GLY A 142 -30.08 -9.24 -11.21
C GLY A 142 -29.97 -10.78 -11.18
N GLN A 143 -28.97 -11.37 -11.86
CA GLN A 143 -28.73 -12.81 -11.86
C GLN A 143 -27.46 -13.17 -11.07
N PRO A 144 -27.42 -14.37 -10.46
CA PRO A 144 -26.19 -14.89 -9.86
C PRO A 144 -25.20 -15.32 -10.95
N CYS A 145 -24.00 -14.75 -10.94
CA CYS A 145 -22.89 -15.12 -11.82
C CYS A 145 -21.73 -15.66 -10.98
N GLY A 146 -21.37 -16.93 -11.18
CA GLY A 146 -20.24 -17.56 -10.49
C GLY A 146 -18.90 -17.13 -11.07
N TYR A 147 -17.89 -16.94 -10.22
CA TYR A 147 -16.52 -16.63 -10.61
C TYR A 147 -15.57 -17.63 -9.96
N ASP A 148 -14.68 -18.21 -10.76
CA ASP A 148 -13.69 -19.19 -10.34
C ASP A 148 -12.37 -18.48 -10.09
N LEU A 149 -11.88 -18.50 -8.85
CA LEU A 149 -10.67 -17.80 -8.44
C LEU A 149 -9.39 -18.52 -8.89
N GLU A 150 -9.45 -19.83 -9.13
CA GLU A 150 -8.30 -20.59 -9.63
C GLU A 150 -8.16 -20.47 -11.15
N LYS A 151 -9.29 -20.32 -11.87
CA LYS A 151 -9.28 -20.01 -13.31
C LYS A 151 -9.14 -18.52 -13.58
N GLY A 152 -9.57 -17.68 -12.64
CA GLY A 152 -9.63 -16.24 -12.80
C GLY A 152 -10.61 -15.81 -13.90
N ASP A 153 -11.72 -16.53 -14.03
CA ASP A 153 -12.74 -16.36 -15.08
C ASP A 153 -14.16 -16.66 -14.55
N TRP A 154 -15.17 -16.17 -15.26
CA TRP A 154 -16.56 -16.50 -14.98
C TRP A 154 -16.83 -17.99 -15.16
N VAL A 155 -17.75 -18.52 -14.36
CA VAL A 155 -18.28 -19.88 -14.52
C VAL A 155 -19.28 -19.90 -15.69
N ALA A 156 -19.45 -21.06 -16.32
CA ALA A 156 -20.47 -21.26 -17.34
C ALA A 156 -21.85 -20.70 -16.90
N PRO A 157 -22.60 -20.04 -17.81
CA PRO A 157 -22.38 -19.96 -19.25
C PRO A 157 -21.47 -18.78 -19.70
N HIS A 158 -20.91 -18.01 -18.77
CA HIS A 158 -20.26 -16.73 -19.10
C HIS A 158 -18.74 -16.80 -19.25
N GLY A 159 -18.14 -17.93 -18.89
CA GLY A 159 -16.71 -18.19 -19.03
C GLY A 159 -16.39 -19.67 -18.86
N LEU A 160 -15.11 -19.96 -18.63
CA LEU A 160 -14.54 -21.31 -18.54
C LEU A 160 -14.25 -21.74 -17.10
N GLY A 161 -14.67 -20.96 -16.12
CA GLY A 161 -14.61 -21.31 -14.69
C GLY A 161 -15.42 -22.57 -14.38
N VAL A 162 -14.97 -23.31 -13.37
CA VAL A 162 -15.56 -24.59 -12.95
C VAL A 162 -16.22 -24.48 -11.58
N PHE A 163 -15.60 -23.73 -10.66
CA PHE A 163 -16.08 -23.55 -9.30
C PHE A 163 -16.58 -22.13 -9.08
N SER A 164 -17.81 -21.98 -8.60
CA SER A 164 -18.37 -20.69 -8.21
C SER A 164 -17.85 -20.29 -6.82
N ASP A 165 -16.57 -19.95 -6.72
CA ASP A 165 -15.95 -19.54 -5.45
C ASP A 165 -16.64 -18.28 -4.91
N PHE A 166 -16.84 -17.29 -5.79
CA PHE A 166 -17.68 -16.12 -5.55
C PHE A 166 -18.91 -16.16 -6.44
N VAL A 167 -20.08 -15.84 -5.89
CA VAL A 167 -21.33 -15.70 -6.63
C VAL A 167 -21.78 -14.25 -6.57
N PHE A 168 -21.64 -13.55 -7.68
CA PHE A 168 -21.94 -12.13 -7.80
C PHE A 168 -23.40 -11.91 -8.23
N THR A 169 -24.09 -11.00 -7.55
CA THR A 169 -25.42 -10.50 -7.99
C THR A 169 -25.42 -8.99 -7.96
N LEU A 170 -25.71 -8.38 -9.12
CA LEU A 170 -25.69 -6.94 -9.32
C LEU A 170 -27.12 -6.37 -9.31
N ASP A 171 -27.42 -5.55 -8.31
CA ASP A 171 -28.61 -4.70 -8.28
C ASP A 171 -28.22 -3.29 -8.74
N ARG A 172 -28.94 -2.75 -9.73
CA ARG A 172 -28.53 -1.51 -10.38
C ARG A 172 -29.69 -0.64 -10.82
N ARG A 173 -29.59 0.65 -10.48
CA ARG A 173 -30.32 1.76 -11.09
C ARG A 173 -29.30 2.74 -11.67
N TYR A 174 -29.40 3.05 -12.95
CA TYR A 174 -28.52 4.03 -13.60
C TYR A 174 -29.34 4.95 -14.50
N ALA A 175 -29.51 6.20 -14.09
CA ALA A 175 -30.19 7.21 -14.90
C ALA A 175 -29.17 8.04 -15.68
N THR A 176 -28.13 8.53 -14.99
CA THR A 176 -27.03 9.28 -15.60
C THR A 176 -25.73 9.01 -14.82
N ARG A 177 -24.60 9.50 -15.34
CA ARG A 177 -23.32 9.48 -14.61
C ARG A 177 -23.36 10.25 -13.27
N ASP A 178 -24.32 11.15 -13.10
CA ASP A 178 -24.52 11.98 -11.93
C ASP A 178 -25.71 11.50 -11.06
N ASP A 179 -26.39 10.44 -11.49
CA ASP A 179 -27.53 9.85 -10.79
C ASP A 179 -27.61 8.33 -11.03
N PHE A 180 -27.06 7.56 -10.09
CA PHE A 180 -27.06 6.10 -10.12
C PHE A 180 -26.98 5.51 -8.70
N ASP A 181 -27.38 4.24 -8.57
CA ASP A 181 -27.23 3.44 -7.36
C ASP A 181 -26.95 2.00 -7.76
N VAL A 182 -25.78 1.50 -7.41
CA VAL A 182 -25.32 0.16 -7.77
C VAL A 182 -24.87 -0.57 -6.53
N ARG A 183 -25.38 -1.78 -6.36
CA ARG A 183 -25.05 -2.69 -5.26
C ARG A 183 -24.64 -4.04 -5.83
N LEU A 184 -23.47 -4.51 -5.44
CA LEU A 184 -22.95 -5.82 -5.76
C LEU A 184 -22.96 -6.67 -4.48
N ASN A 185 -23.71 -7.75 -4.51
CA ASN A 185 -23.73 -8.76 -3.46
C ASN A 185 -22.81 -9.90 -3.90
N VAL A 186 -21.91 -10.32 -3.03
CA VAL A 186 -21.06 -11.51 -3.22
C VAL A 186 -21.47 -12.54 -2.18
N ARG A 187 -21.98 -13.66 -2.65
CA ARG A 187 -22.30 -14.83 -1.83
C ARG A 187 -21.29 -15.94 -2.10
N PHE A 188 -21.31 -16.94 -1.23
CA PHE A 188 -20.46 -18.12 -1.35
C PHE A 188 -21.28 -19.37 -1.58
N SER A 189 -20.69 -20.36 -2.25
CA SER A 189 -21.41 -21.54 -2.73
C SER A 189 -21.79 -22.54 -1.63
N ARG A 190 -21.13 -22.49 -0.47
CA ARG A 190 -21.34 -23.44 0.63
C ARG A 190 -21.65 -22.72 1.93
N ILE A 191 -22.36 -23.39 2.84
CA ILE A 191 -22.81 -22.79 4.11
C ILE A 191 -21.66 -22.38 5.02
N SER A 192 -20.55 -23.11 4.99
CA SER A 192 -19.32 -22.79 5.73
C SER A 192 -18.33 -21.94 4.93
N ASP A 193 -18.60 -21.63 3.67
CA ASP A 193 -17.80 -20.63 2.96
C ASP A 193 -18.18 -19.23 3.45
N GLY A 194 -17.28 -18.26 3.26
CA GLY A 194 -17.58 -16.89 3.67
C GLY A 194 -16.39 -15.95 3.61
N ILE A 195 -16.59 -14.76 4.17
CA ILE A 195 -15.64 -13.66 4.16
C ILE A 195 -15.68 -12.88 5.46
N GLN A 196 -14.54 -12.34 5.86
CA GLN A 196 -14.39 -11.55 7.06
C GLN A 196 -13.54 -10.32 6.74
N GLU A 197 -14.10 -9.13 7.00
CA GLU A 197 -13.32 -7.90 6.97
C GLU A 197 -12.36 -7.86 8.16
N VAL A 198 -11.12 -7.47 7.91
CA VAL A 198 -10.08 -7.38 8.93
C VAL A 198 -9.44 -6.01 8.89
N ARG A 199 -9.20 -5.44 10.07
CA ARG A 199 -8.33 -4.27 10.21
C ARG A 199 -6.88 -4.74 10.25
N LEU A 200 -6.10 -4.37 9.24
CA LEU A 200 -4.67 -4.65 9.25
C LEU A 200 -3.99 -3.90 10.42
N PRO A 201 -3.00 -4.51 11.10
CA PRO A 201 -2.33 -3.86 12.22
C PRO A 201 -1.62 -2.57 11.80
N GLU A 202 -1.89 -1.50 12.52
CA GLU A 202 -1.40 -0.14 12.23
C GLU A 202 0.14 -0.08 12.31
N GLU A 203 0.73 -0.84 13.23
CA GLU A 203 2.17 -0.98 13.39
C GLU A 203 2.87 -1.56 12.16
N TRP A 204 2.14 -2.23 11.26
CA TRP A 204 2.67 -2.83 10.04
C TRP A 204 2.34 -2.01 8.79
N ARG A 205 1.65 -0.87 8.89
CA ARG A 205 1.23 -0.09 7.71
C ARG A 205 2.38 0.34 6.79
N LEU A 206 3.59 0.44 7.33
CA LEU A 206 4.80 0.82 6.61
C LEU A 206 5.59 -0.38 6.09
N SER A 207 5.24 -1.60 6.47
CA SER A 207 5.81 -2.83 5.92
C SER A 207 5.22 -3.10 4.54
N HIS A 208 6.02 -3.71 3.66
CA HIS A 208 5.54 -4.23 2.39
C HIS A 208 4.58 -5.41 2.60
N PHE A 209 4.76 -6.20 3.68
CA PHE A 209 3.82 -7.24 4.09
C PHE A 209 3.06 -6.80 5.33
N ARG A 210 1.78 -6.48 5.16
CA ARG A 210 0.91 -5.90 6.22
C ARG A 210 -0.08 -6.90 6.82
N TRP A 211 -0.14 -8.10 6.27
CA TRP A 211 -1.15 -9.09 6.62
C TRP A 211 -0.74 -9.93 7.83
N PRO A 212 -1.69 -10.37 8.67
CA PRO A 212 -1.51 -11.59 9.44
C PRO A 212 -1.07 -12.73 8.52
N ARG A 213 -0.19 -13.63 9.00
CA ARG A 213 0.31 -14.74 8.17
C ARG A 213 -0.76 -15.77 7.87
N GLU A 214 -1.66 -15.99 8.83
CA GLU A 214 -2.74 -16.96 8.72
C GLU A 214 -4.09 -16.26 8.64
N ALA A 215 -4.95 -16.75 7.75
CA ALA A 215 -6.38 -16.45 7.78
C ALA A 215 -7.01 -16.98 9.08
N PRO A 216 -8.08 -16.38 9.62
CA PRO A 216 -8.75 -16.85 10.83
C PRO A 216 -9.44 -18.22 10.63
N GLU A 217 -9.76 -18.93 11.71
CA GLU A 217 -10.47 -20.22 11.62
C GLU A 217 -11.99 -20.05 11.50
N GLN A 218 -12.51 -18.97 12.08
CA GLN A 218 -13.95 -18.72 12.28
C GLN A 218 -14.27 -17.25 12.04
N GLY A 219 -15.56 -16.89 12.06
CA GLY A 219 -16.02 -15.51 11.87
C GLY A 219 -16.26 -15.11 10.40
N TYR A 220 -16.42 -16.11 9.53
CA TYR A 220 -16.72 -15.91 8.13
C TYR A 220 -18.22 -15.64 7.93
N GLU A 221 -18.53 -14.49 7.36
CA GLU A 221 -19.88 -14.08 6.99
C GLU A 221 -20.24 -14.58 5.59
N PRO A 222 -21.50 -14.97 5.34
CA PRO A 222 -21.91 -15.59 4.08
C PRO A 222 -22.11 -14.59 2.92
N VAL A 223 -22.00 -13.28 3.18
CA VAL A 223 -22.26 -12.24 2.20
C VAL A 223 -21.32 -11.06 2.40
N LEU A 224 -20.71 -10.58 1.31
CA LEU A 224 -20.12 -9.24 1.22
C LEU A 224 -21.00 -8.37 0.33
N VAL A 225 -21.19 -7.11 0.73
CA VAL A 225 -21.93 -6.12 -0.07
C VAL A 225 -21.04 -4.92 -0.36
N SER A 226 -20.89 -4.59 -1.65
CA SER A 226 -20.31 -3.32 -2.09
C SER A 226 -21.39 -2.45 -2.74
N ARG A 227 -21.39 -1.15 -2.45
CA ARG A 227 -22.34 -0.19 -3.02
C ARG A 227 -21.62 1.07 -3.45
N LEU A 228 -21.99 1.57 -4.62
CA LEU A 228 -21.64 2.90 -5.10
C LEU A 228 -22.90 3.61 -5.57
N ALA A 229 -23.20 4.75 -4.97
CA ALA A 229 -24.33 5.58 -5.33
C ALA A 229 -23.87 7.02 -5.57
N ARG A 230 -24.50 7.69 -6.53
CA ARG A 230 -24.34 9.12 -6.77
C ARG A 230 -25.72 9.72 -7.00
N SER A 231 -25.96 10.87 -6.41
CA SER A 231 -27.15 11.67 -6.70
C SER A 231 -26.76 13.12 -6.94
N GLN A 232 -27.56 13.83 -7.75
CA GLN A 232 -27.29 15.22 -8.12
C GLN A 232 -27.17 16.15 -6.90
N GLN A 233 -27.88 15.84 -5.82
CA GLN A 233 -27.93 16.65 -4.60
C GLN A 233 -27.05 16.09 -3.46
N GLY A 234 -26.67 14.81 -3.51
CA GLY A 234 -26.06 14.10 -2.37
C GLY A 234 -24.61 13.67 -2.57
N GLY A 235 -24.00 14.00 -3.71
CA GLY A 235 -22.63 13.60 -4.05
C GLY A 235 -22.47 12.10 -4.25
N THR A 236 -21.23 11.62 -4.20
CA THR A 236 -20.89 10.19 -4.34
C THR A 236 -20.75 9.55 -2.97
N LYS A 237 -21.36 8.37 -2.79
CA LYS A 237 -21.24 7.51 -1.61
C LYS A 237 -20.74 6.13 -2.05
N ALA A 238 -19.55 5.76 -1.60
CA ALA A 238 -18.95 4.45 -1.82
C ALA A 238 -18.84 3.70 -0.48
N SER A 239 -19.17 2.42 -0.46
CA SER A 239 -18.91 1.56 0.72
C SER A 239 -17.53 0.92 0.67
N ALA A 240 -16.93 0.81 -0.52
CA ALA A 240 -15.64 0.15 -0.72
C ALA A 240 -14.49 1.18 -0.77
N THR A 241 -13.38 0.88 -0.10
CA THR A 241 -12.14 1.68 -0.15
C THR A 241 -10.91 0.81 -0.41
N GLU A 242 -9.80 1.42 -0.81
CA GLU A 242 -8.55 0.67 -1.06
C GLU A 242 -7.86 0.19 0.23
N ASP A 243 -8.23 0.76 1.39
CA ASP A 243 -7.68 0.42 2.70
C ASP A 243 -8.34 -0.81 3.35
N GLN A 244 -9.44 -1.29 2.76
CA GLN A 244 -10.11 -2.49 3.27
C GLN A 244 -9.27 -3.74 3.01
N ALA A 245 -9.48 -4.73 3.86
CA ALA A 245 -8.82 -6.01 3.78
C ALA A 245 -9.80 -7.09 4.20
N TYR A 246 -9.80 -8.19 3.47
CA TYR A 246 -10.68 -9.32 3.76
C TYR A 246 -9.89 -10.62 3.76
N PHE A 247 -10.25 -11.52 4.67
CA PHE A 247 -10.00 -12.95 4.51
C PHE A 247 -11.25 -13.63 3.98
N PHE A 248 -11.10 -14.66 3.16
CA PHE A 248 -12.22 -15.49 2.74
C PHE A 248 -11.87 -16.97 2.83
N ARG A 249 -12.91 -17.80 2.92
CA ARG A 249 -12.86 -19.25 2.94
C ARG A 249 -13.82 -19.79 1.88
N VAL A 250 -13.33 -20.65 1.01
CA VAL A 250 -14.11 -21.24 -0.08
C VAL A 250 -13.87 -22.74 -0.20
N ARG A 251 -14.74 -23.43 -0.93
CA ARG A 251 -14.61 -24.87 -1.24
C ARG A 251 -14.57 -25.74 0.01
N THR A 252 -15.29 -25.35 1.06
CA THR A 252 -15.39 -26.13 2.29
C THR A 252 -15.96 -27.53 2.04
N VAL A 253 -15.36 -28.55 2.64
CA VAL A 253 -15.94 -29.90 2.73
C VAL A 253 -16.19 -30.17 4.20
N GLU A 254 -17.42 -30.56 4.51
CA GLU A 254 -17.83 -30.89 5.87
C GLU A 254 -17.95 -32.40 6.05
N ARG A 255 -17.56 -32.88 7.23
CA ARG A 255 -17.86 -34.22 7.74
C ARG A 255 -18.21 -34.09 9.22
N ASP A 256 -19.31 -34.70 9.63
CA ASP A 256 -19.79 -34.69 11.02
C ASP A 256 -19.92 -33.28 11.62
N GLY A 257 -20.35 -32.31 10.80
CA GLY A 257 -20.53 -30.91 11.20
C GLY A 257 -19.23 -30.11 11.35
N GLN A 258 -18.08 -30.67 10.94
CA GLN A 258 -16.79 -29.99 10.96
C GLN A 258 -16.24 -29.79 9.55
N VAL A 259 -15.63 -28.64 9.31
CA VAL A 259 -14.89 -28.37 8.07
C VAL A 259 -13.59 -29.19 8.09
N VAL A 260 -13.50 -30.19 7.22
CA VAL A 260 -12.32 -31.06 7.08
C VAL A 260 -11.42 -30.69 5.91
N SER A 261 -11.89 -29.82 5.02
CA SER A 261 -11.12 -29.22 3.94
C SER A 261 -11.68 -27.85 3.62
N ALA A 262 -10.82 -26.89 3.32
CA ALA A 262 -11.19 -25.58 2.79
C ALA A 262 -9.98 -24.94 2.11
N HIS A 263 -10.23 -24.04 1.18
CA HIS A 263 -9.21 -23.13 0.64
C HIS A 263 -9.40 -21.75 1.27
N TYR A 264 -8.29 -21.11 1.61
CA TYR A 264 -8.28 -19.81 2.26
C TYR A 264 -7.69 -18.77 1.32
N GLY A 265 -8.16 -17.53 1.44
CA GLY A 265 -7.67 -16.44 0.62
C GLY A 265 -7.84 -15.10 1.28
N LYS A 266 -7.37 -14.07 0.58
CA LYS A 266 -7.54 -12.67 0.97
C LYS A 266 -7.85 -11.77 -0.21
N ILE A 267 -8.55 -10.68 0.07
CA ILE A 267 -8.80 -9.59 -0.88
C ILE A 267 -8.12 -8.33 -0.34
N SER A 268 -7.24 -7.74 -1.15
CA SER A 268 -6.61 -6.46 -0.84
C SER A 268 -7.43 -5.33 -1.47
N GLY A 269 -7.91 -4.43 -0.63
CA GLY A 269 -8.89 -3.40 -0.99
C GLY A 269 -10.33 -3.93 -1.01
N GLY A 270 -11.26 -2.99 -1.13
CA GLY A 270 -12.67 -3.26 -1.35
C GLY A 270 -12.98 -3.60 -2.81
N LEU A 271 -14.22 -4.04 -3.05
CA LEU A 271 -14.74 -4.34 -4.38
C LEU A 271 -15.15 -3.01 -5.02
N ILE A 272 -14.25 -2.44 -5.81
CA ILE A 272 -14.46 -1.12 -6.42
C ILE A 272 -15.38 -1.25 -7.63
N LEU A 273 -16.51 -0.55 -7.59
CA LEU A 273 -17.51 -0.57 -8.65
C LEU A 273 -17.27 0.56 -9.65
N GLY A 274 -17.32 0.23 -10.93
CA GLY A 274 -17.25 1.16 -12.06
C GLY A 274 -18.54 1.11 -12.87
N PRO A 275 -19.62 1.78 -12.42
CA PRO A 275 -20.83 1.89 -13.21
C PRO A 275 -20.59 2.81 -14.42
N SER A 276 -21.11 2.39 -15.57
CA SER A 276 -21.08 3.15 -16.82
C SER A 276 -22.48 3.21 -17.42
N ASN A 277 -22.65 3.84 -18.58
CA ASN A 277 -23.90 3.77 -19.33
C ASN A 277 -24.05 2.42 -20.08
N SER A 278 -23.93 1.30 -19.35
CA SER A 278 -24.17 -0.06 -19.86
C SER A 278 -25.38 -0.70 -19.16
N ALA A 279 -25.68 -1.98 -19.39
CA ALA A 279 -26.67 -2.73 -18.60
C ALA A 279 -26.08 -3.31 -17.29
N THR A 280 -24.77 -3.25 -17.14
CA THR A 280 -23.95 -4.02 -16.18
C THR A 280 -23.10 -3.07 -15.33
N CYS A 281 -22.07 -3.60 -14.67
CA CYS A 281 -21.10 -2.81 -13.92
C CYS A 281 -19.72 -3.49 -13.99
N LEU A 282 -18.65 -2.70 -14.07
CA LEU A 282 -17.31 -3.20 -13.83
C LEU A 282 -17.08 -3.37 -12.32
N VAL A 283 -16.42 -4.45 -11.93
CA VAL A 283 -15.89 -4.63 -10.57
C VAL A 283 -14.38 -4.82 -10.66
N ARG A 284 -13.66 -4.11 -9.79
CA ARG A 284 -12.22 -4.27 -9.60
C ARG A 284 -11.93 -4.84 -8.21
N LEU A 285 -11.11 -5.87 -8.15
CA LEU A 285 -10.57 -6.41 -6.91
C LEU A 285 -9.17 -7.00 -7.11
N THR A 286 -8.43 -7.19 -6.01
CA THR A 286 -7.18 -7.95 -6.00
C THR A 286 -7.32 -9.09 -5.01
N TYR A 287 -7.25 -10.34 -5.46
CA TYR A 287 -7.37 -11.51 -4.60
C TYR A 287 -6.12 -12.39 -4.63
N TYR A 288 -5.99 -13.20 -3.57
CA TYR A 288 -4.98 -14.22 -3.39
C TYR A 288 -5.67 -15.45 -2.81
N LEU A 289 -5.53 -16.61 -3.45
CA LEU A 289 -6.12 -17.87 -3.01
C LEU A 289 -5.04 -18.92 -2.80
N ASN A 290 -5.03 -19.53 -1.60
CA ASN A 290 -4.23 -20.70 -1.28
C ASN A 290 -5.03 -21.97 -1.61
N PRO A 291 -4.58 -22.80 -2.56
CA PRO A 291 -5.27 -24.05 -2.91
C PRO A 291 -4.90 -25.23 -2.01
N ALA A 292 -3.95 -25.08 -1.09
CA ALA A 292 -3.61 -26.16 -0.18
C ALA A 292 -4.71 -26.32 0.88
N ALA A 293 -5.33 -27.51 0.89
CA ALA A 293 -6.42 -27.81 1.80
C ALA A 293 -6.03 -27.55 3.28
N MET A 294 -6.85 -26.77 3.98
CA MET A 294 -6.69 -26.39 5.40
C MET A 294 -5.45 -25.55 5.72
N ASP A 295 -4.60 -25.22 4.74
CA ASP A 295 -3.48 -24.30 4.98
C ASP A 295 -3.98 -22.86 4.99
N ARG A 296 -3.90 -22.22 6.16
CA ARG A 296 -4.33 -20.83 6.36
C ARG A 296 -3.27 -19.81 5.99
N ASN A 297 -2.05 -20.25 5.63
CA ASN A 297 -0.97 -19.34 5.24
C ASN A 297 -1.34 -18.54 3.99
N LEU A 298 -1.16 -17.21 4.05
CA LEU A 298 -1.43 -16.28 2.96
C LEU A 298 -0.26 -15.33 2.70
N GLU A 299 0.94 -15.71 3.13
CA GLU A 299 2.19 -15.06 2.74
C GLU A 299 2.51 -15.43 1.28
N TRP A 300 2.30 -14.50 0.35
CA TRP A 300 2.45 -14.77 -1.08
C TRP A 300 3.91 -14.73 -1.52
N ASP A 301 4.35 -15.77 -2.24
CA ASP A 301 5.59 -15.75 -3.01
C ASP A 301 5.40 -14.95 -4.31
N THR A 302 5.81 -13.68 -4.29
CA THR A 302 5.71 -12.75 -5.42
C THR A 302 6.49 -13.20 -6.66
N LYS A 303 7.38 -14.20 -6.55
CA LYS A 303 8.11 -14.77 -7.68
C LYS A 303 7.37 -15.94 -8.32
N ARG A 304 6.37 -16.51 -7.66
CA ARG A 304 5.66 -17.72 -8.07
C ARG A 304 4.15 -17.53 -7.93
N ASN A 305 3.53 -17.06 -9.00
CA ASN A 305 2.08 -17.06 -9.14
C ASN A 305 1.61 -18.40 -9.72
N LEU A 306 0.51 -18.95 -9.18
CA LEU A 306 -0.10 -20.18 -9.71
C LEU A 306 -0.94 -19.91 -10.98
N LEU A 307 -1.33 -18.66 -11.22
CA LEU A 307 -1.91 -18.23 -12.49
C LEU A 307 -0.79 -17.94 -13.51
N SER A 308 -0.96 -18.45 -14.72
CA SER A 308 -0.08 -18.21 -15.86
C SER A 308 -0.73 -17.26 -16.87
N GLY A 309 0.11 -16.55 -17.64
CA GLY A 309 -0.38 -15.73 -18.77
C GLY A 309 -1.07 -14.43 -18.36
N LEU A 310 -0.90 -13.99 -17.12
CA LEU A 310 -1.44 -12.73 -16.62
C LEU A 310 -0.77 -11.55 -17.33
N LYS A 311 -1.57 -10.56 -17.68
CA LYS A 311 -1.07 -9.24 -18.13
C LYS A 311 -0.42 -8.52 -16.96
N ASP A 312 0.43 -7.53 -17.27
CA ASP A 312 1.09 -6.70 -16.27
C ASP A 312 0.14 -5.99 -15.30
N GLU A 313 -1.04 -5.61 -15.79
CA GLU A 313 -2.11 -4.98 -15.01
C GLU A 313 -2.82 -5.97 -14.07
N GLU A 314 -2.84 -7.26 -14.43
CA GLU A 314 -3.44 -8.34 -13.65
C GLU A 314 -2.50 -8.88 -12.57
N MET A 315 -1.20 -8.60 -12.67
CA MET A 315 -0.20 -9.04 -11.69
C MET A 315 -0.25 -8.16 -10.42
N PRO A 316 -0.59 -8.73 -9.26
CA PRO A 316 -0.43 -8.02 -7.99
C PRO A 316 1.07 -7.74 -7.75
N ARG A 317 1.35 -6.63 -7.07
CA ARG A 317 2.74 -6.15 -6.87
C ARG A 317 3.22 -6.28 -5.42
N GLN A 318 2.32 -6.63 -4.50
CA GLN A 318 2.60 -6.72 -3.07
C GLN A 318 2.09 -8.05 -2.51
N PRO A 319 2.73 -8.60 -1.47
CA PRO A 319 2.36 -9.86 -0.85
C PRO A 319 1.07 -9.82 -0.04
#